data_AF-A0A927X7X7-F1
#
_entry.id   AF-A0A927X7X7-F1
#
_cell.length_a   1.000
_cell.length_b   1.000
_cell.length_c   1.000
_cell.angle_alpha   90.00
_cell.angle_beta   90.00
_cell.angle_gamma   90.00
#
_symmetry.space_group_name_H-M   'P 1'
#
loop_
_entity.id
_entity.type
_entity.pdbx_description
1 polymer ?
#
loop_
_entity_poly.entity_id
_entity_poly.type
_entity_poly.pdbx_seq_one_letter_code
_entity_poly.pdbx_strand_id
1 'polypeptide(L)'
;MKKNNQKGFMLVEAFVVSTIVLGVLVFMFIQIRTIVNGFNKSFSYNTIPGIYIANELKKIIKIQDYDELKQQVELTGYVLVDEDRADWNNMFGMNNIKTLIIAKDDINSLKKIKGEKISDKVVDYINTITSSDVQNAYRIIVEFNDDTYASIRL
;
A
#
# COMPACT_ATOMS: atom_id res chain seq x y z
N MET A 1 64.82 22.79 6.67
CA MET A 1 63.69 22.49 5.76
C MET A 1 62.87 21.31 6.29
N LYS A 2 61.73 21.55 6.96
CA LYS A 2 60.74 20.52 7.35
C LYS A 2 59.34 21.13 7.17
N LYS A 3 58.86 21.23 5.92
CA LYS A 3 57.53 21.82 5.61
C LYS A 3 56.67 20.94 4.67
N ASN A 4 57.24 19.88 4.08
CA ASN A 4 56.50 19.00 3.15
C ASN A 4 55.74 17.83 3.80
N ASN A 5 56.05 17.44 5.04
CA ASN A 5 55.34 16.33 5.72
C ASN A 5 53.97 16.70 6.32
N GLN A 6 53.65 18.00 6.42
CA GLN A 6 52.36 18.43 6.99
C GLN A 6 51.19 18.34 6.00
N LYS A 7 51.47 18.37 4.69
CA LYS A 7 50.44 18.27 3.65
C LYS A 7 49.83 16.87 3.57
N GLY A 8 50.64 15.82 3.75
CA GLY A 8 50.17 14.44 3.82
C GLY A 8 49.31 14.17 5.06
N PHE A 9 49.72 14.73 6.20
CA PHE A 9 48.93 14.67 7.44
C PHE A 9 47.56 15.36 7.27
N MET A 10 47.52 16.55 6.68
CA MET A 10 46.28 17.29 6.40
C MET A 10 45.36 16.53 5.42
N LEU A 11 45.92 15.87 4.40
CA LEU A 11 45.17 15.03 3.47
C LEU A 11 44.53 13.84 4.19
N VAL A 12 45.29 13.14 5.03
CA VAL A 12 44.77 12.00 5.80
C VAL A 12 43.65 12.44 6.75
N GLU A 13 43.84 13.54 7.47
CA GLU A 13 42.80 14.11 8.34
C GLU A 13 41.53 14.49 7.56
N ALA A 14 41.69 15.13 6.40
CA ALA A 14 40.57 15.46 5.53
C ALA A 14 39.83 14.21 5.01
N PHE A 15 40.55 13.13 4.69
CA PHE A 15 39.94 11.85 4.29
C PHE A 15 39.17 11.19 5.43
N VAL A 16 39.73 11.20 6.64
CA VAL A 16 39.07 10.65 7.84
C VAL A 16 37.78 11.42 8.13
N VAL A 17 37.84 12.76 8.15
CA VAL A 17 36.67 13.61 8.37
C VAL A 17 35.63 13.41 7.27
N SER A 18 36.04 13.33 6.00
CA SER A 18 35.12 13.12 4.88
C SER A 18 34.42 11.77 4.96
N THR A 19 35.11 10.72 5.39
CA THR A 19 34.53 9.38 5.58
C THR A 19 33.47 9.40 6.67
N ILE A 20 33.73 10.10 7.78
CA ILE A 20 32.76 10.26 8.87
C ILE A 20 31.52 11.02 8.37
N VAL A 21 31.71 12.12 7.65
CA VAL A 21 30.60 12.91 7.09
C VAL A 21 29.76 12.07 6.11
N LEU A 22 30.41 11.32 5.21
CA LEU A 22 29.71 10.42 4.29
C LEU A 22 28.90 9.35 5.03
N GLY A 23 29.47 8.76 6.09
CA GLY A 23 28.77 7.80 6.93
C GLY A 23 27.51 8.39 7.56
N VAL A 24 27.61 9.62 8.09
CA VAL A 24 26.46 10.34 8.67
C VAL A 24 25.41 10.66 7.61
N LEU A 25 25.81 11.08 6.41
CA LEU A 25 24.87 11.37 5.31
C LEU A 25 24.11 10.12 4.86
N VAL A 26 24.79 8.98 4.70
CA VAL A 26 24.14 7.71 4.32
C VAL A 26 23.16 7.27 5.41
N PHE A 27 23.57 7.36 6.68
CA PHE A 27 22.69 7.05 7.79
C PHE A 27 21.44 7.94 7.80
N MET A 28 21.61 9.26 7.68
CA MET A 28 20.47 10.20 7.63
C MET A 28 19.56 9.92 6.44
N PHE A 29 20.10 9.60 5.27
CA PHE A 29 19.31 9.26 4.09
C PHE A 29 18.41 8.05 4.34
N ILE A 30 18.94 6.98 4.97
CA ILE A 30 18.16 5.79 5.32
C ILE A 30 17.02 6.14 6.30
N GLN A 31 17.32 6.98 7.30
CA GLN A 31 16.33 7.42 8.29
C GLN A 31 15.22 8.26 7.65
N ILE A 32 15.59 9.25 6.83
CA ILE A 32 14.61 10.10 6.11
C ILE A 32 13.73 9.26 5.21
N ARG A 33 14.32 8.34 4.43
CA ARG A 33 13.54 7.45 3.56
C ARG A 33 12.54 6.61 4.35
N THR A 34 12.94 6.10 5.50
CA THR A 34 12.06 5.32 6.39
C THR A 34 10.91 6.17 6.93
N ILE A 35 11.20 7.40 7.38
CA ILE A 35 10.20 8.34 7.89
C ILE A 35 9.20 8.73 6.79
N VAL A 36 9.70 9.10 5.60
CA VAL A 36 8.86 9.50 4.46
C VAL A 36 7.95 8.34 4.04
N ASN A 37 8.49 7.12 3.95
CA ASN A 37 7.68 5.95 3.65
C ASN A 37 6.63 5.69 4.73
N GLY A 38 6.97 5.82 6.01
CA GLY A 38 6.03 5.66 7.12
C GLY A 38 4.92 6.72 7.09
N PHE A 39 5.27 7.97 6.83
CA PHE A 39 4.33 9.09 6.68
C PHE A 39 3.37 8.85 5.51
N ASN A 40 3.88 8.52 4.32
CA ASN A 40 3.05 8.25 3.16
C ASN A 40 2.07 7.10 3.42
N LYS A 41 2.53 6.02 4.07
CA LYS A 41 1.63 4.91 4.46
C LYS A 41 0.56 5.40 5.44
N SER A 42 0.93 6.13 6.48
CA SER A 42 -0.03 6.63 7.48
C SER A 42 -1.04 7.63 6.90
N PHE A 43 -0.64 8.40 5.87
CA PHE A 43 -1.47 9.40 5.25
C PHE A 43 -2.40 8.79 4.20
N SER A 44 -1.91 7.83 3.41
CA SER A 44 -2.68 7.24 2.31
C SER A 44 -3.50 6.02 2.73
N TYR A 45 -3.16 5.33 3.82
CA TYR A 45 -3.79 4.06 4.17
C TYR A 45 -4.86 4.24 5.25
N ASN A 46 -6.04 3.67 5.01
CA ASN A 46 -7.18 3.66 5.91
C ASN A 46 -7.54 5.08 6.40
N THR A 47 -7.63 6.03 5.46
CA THR A 47 -8.09 7.39 5.76
C THR A 47 -9.53 7.36 6.27
N ILE A 48 -9.91 8.35 7.09
CA ILE A 48 -11.29 8.43 7.62
C ILE A 48 -12.33 8.43 6.48
N PRO A 49 -12.18 9.25 5.41
CA PRO A 49 -13.10 9.19 4.28
C PRO A 49 -13.09 7.84 3.56
N GLY A 50 -11.91 7.25 3.36
CA GLY A 50 -11.77 5.96 2.68
C GLY A 50 -12.45 4.83 3.44
N ILE A 51 -12.32 4.78 4.77
CA ILE A 51 -13.02 3.79 5.63
C ILE A 51 -14.53 4.01 5.56
N TYR A 52 -14.99 5.27 5.60
CA TYR A 52 -16.42 5.58 5.52
C TYR A 52 -17.02 5.04 4.21
N ILE A 53 -16.38 5.34 3.08
CA ILE A 53 -16.80 4.84 1.76
C ILE A 53 -16.76 3.31 1.74
N ALA A 54 -15.67 2.68 2.20
CA ALA A 54 -15.56 1.23 2.25
C ALA A 54 -16.67 0.58 3.09
N ASN A 55 -17.11 1.23 4.16
CA ASN A 55 -18.23 0.77 4.99
C ASN A 55 -19.59 0.92 4.29
N GLU A 56 -19.79 1.97 3.49
CA GLU A 56 -20.99 2.09 2.66
C GLU A 56 -21.00 1.03 1.54
N LEU A 57 -19.86 0.79 0.88
CA LEU A 57 -19.72 -0.29 -0.11
C LEU A 57 -20.05 -1.65 0.50
N LYS A 58 -19.56 -1.91 1.72
CA LYS A 58 -19.88 -3.13 2.47
C LYS A 58 -21.39 -3.34 2.64
N LYS A 59 -22.14 -2.27 2.94
CA LYS A 59 -23.61 -2.37 3.09
C LYS A 59 -24.27 -2.71 1.76
N ILE A 60 -23.83 -2.08 0.67
CA ILE A 60 -24.40 -2.30 -0.67
C ILE A 60 -24.11 -3.71 -1.17
N ILE A 61 -22.86 -4.19 -1.03
CA ILE A 61 -22.47 -5.56 -1.40
C ILE A 61 -23.32 -6.59 -0.67
N LYS A 62 -23.60 -6.38 0.62
CA LYS A 62 -24.43 -7.30 1.41
C LYS A 62 -25.89 -7.37 0.95
N ILE A 63 -26.39 -6.34 0.27
CA ILE A 63 -27.80 -6.25 -0.13
C ILE A 63 -28.00 -6.79 -1.55
N GLN A 64 -27.06 -6.53 -2.46
CA GLN A 64 -27.28 -6.76 -3.91
C GLN A 64 -26.51 -7.98 -4.46
N ASP A 65 -25.22 -8.11 -4.14
CA ASP A 65 -24.31 -8.98 -4.92
C ASP A 65 -23.51 -9.99 -4.07
N TYR A 66 -23.85 -10.15 -2.79
CA TYR A 66 -23.04 -10.91 -1.83
C TYR A 66 -22.75 -12.35 -2.29
N ASP A 67 -23.77 -13.08 -2.75
CA ASP A 67 -23.64 -14.50 -3.09
C ASP A 67 -22.88 -14.73 -4.41
N GLU A 68 -23.07 -13.87 -5.42
CA GLU A 68 -22.34 -13.95 -6.70
C GLU A 68 -20.85 -13.66 -6.47
N LEU A 69 -20.54 -12.56 -5.76
CA LEU A 69 -19.17 -12.16 -5.47
C LEU A 69 -18.47 -13.20 -4.59
N LYS A 70 -19.18 -13.78 -3.62
CA LYS A 70 -18.66 -14.86 -2.79
C LYS A 70 -18.29 -16.08 -3.63
N GLN A 71 -19.16 -16.52 -4.55
CA GLN A 71 -18.87 -17.66 -5.41
C GLN A 71 -17.63 -17.43 -6.28
N GLN A 72 -17.48 -16.23 -6.82
CA GLN A 72 -16.29 -15.88 -7.62
C GLN A 72 -15.02 -15.87 -6.75
N VAL A 73 -15.07 -15.27 -5.55
CA VAL A 73 -13.93 -15.27 -4.61
C VAL A 73 -13.55 -16.68 -4.16
N GLU A 74 -14.49 -17.61 -4.04
CA GLU A 74 -14.18 -19.02 -3.74
C GLU A 74 -13.39 -19.70 -4.86
N LEU A 75 -13.66 -19.34 -6.12
CA LEU A 75 -13.01 -19.94 -7.29
C LEU A 75 -11.62 -19.35 -7.57
N THR A 76 -11.47 -18.02 -7.48
CA THR A 76 -10.25 -17.30 -7.89
C THR A 76 -9.43 -16.78 -6.70
N GLY A 77 -10.00 -16.80 -5.49
CA GLY A 77 -9.42 -16.20 -4.28
C GLY A 77 -9.67 -14.69 -4.14
N TYR A 78 -10.02 -14.01 -5.23
CA TYR A 78 -10.29 -12.57 -5.27
C TYR A 78 -11.10 -12.18 -6.52
N VAL A 79 -11.83 -11.06 -6.42
CA VAL A 79 -12.57 -10.43 -7.51
C VAL A 79 -12.12 -8.99 -7.63
N LEU A 80 -11.79 -8.58 -8.86
CA LEU A 80 -11.57 -7.18 -9.21
C LEU A 80 -12.86 -6.66 -9.82
N VAL A 81 -13.42 -5.64 -9.18
CA VAL A 81 -14.52 -4.84 -9.71
C VAL A 81 -13.91 -3.54 -10.20
N ASP A 82 -14.11 -3.27 -11.48
CA ASP A 82 -13.63 -2.09 -12.18
C ASP A 82 -14.81 -1.21 -12.61
N GLU A 83 -14.52 0.04 -12.97
CA GLU A 83 -15.47 1.07 -13.39
C GLU A 83 -16.34 0.61 -14.60
N ASP A 84 -15.81 -0.29 -15.44
CA ASP A 84 -16.51 -0.82 -16.62
C ASP A 84 -17.78 -1.63 -16.30
N ARG A 85 -18.02 -2.04 -15.04
CA ARG A 85 -19.30 -2.64 -14.65
C ARG A 85 -20.39 -1.55 -14.57
N ALA A 86 -21.33 -1.59 -15.52
CA ALA A 86 -22.42 -0.62 -15.64
C ALA A 86 -23.22 -0.39 -14.34
N ASP A 87 -23.41 -1.45 -13.53
CA ASP A 87 -24.16 -1.38 -12.26
C ASP A 87 -23.39 -0.62 -11.15
N TRP A 88 -22.08 -0.47 -11.31
CA TRP A 88 -21.16 0.09 -10.33
C TRP A 88 -20.61 1.46 -10.71
N ASN A 89 -20.78 1.87 -11.97
CA ASN A 89 -20.22 3.09 -12.56
C ASN A 89 -20.58 4.36 -11.78
N ASN A 90 -21.86 4.50 -11.39
CA ASN A 90 -22.32 5.64 -10.58
C ASN A 90 -21.66 5.67 -9.19
N MET A 91 -21.40 4.50 -8.60
CA MET A 91 -20.76 4.41 -7.29
C MET A 91 -19.26 4.73 -7.36
N PHE A 92 -18.58 4.32 -8.43
CA PHE A 92 -17.17 4.61 -8.65
C PHE A 92 -16.95 6.11 -8.86
N GLY A 93 -17.72 6.72 -9.77
CA GLY A 93 -17.63 8.15 -10.06
C GLY A 93 -17.96 9.06 -8.88
N MET A 94 -19.01 8.74 -8.08
CA MET A 94 -19.41 9.57 -6.93
C MET A 94 -18.44 9.48 -5.75
N ASN A 95 -17.76 8.35 -5.57
CA ASN A 95 -16.91 8.09 -4.40
C ASN A 95 -15.41 8.12 -4.72
N ASN A 96 -15.05 8.57 -5.93
CA ASN A 96 -13.65 8.64 -6.37
C ASN A 96 -12.91 7.30 -6.29
N ILE A 97 -13.63 6.19 -6.51
CA ILE A 97 -13.07 4.84 -6.46
C ILE A 97 -12.44 4.55 -7.81
N LYS A 98 -11.22 4.04 -7.79
CA LYS A 98 -10.50 3.57 -8.96
C LYS A 98 -10.68 2.08 -9.16
N THR A 99 -10.51 1.30 -8.08
CA THR A 99 -10.60 -0.16 -8.15
C THR A 99 -11.10 -0.70 -6.83
N LEU A 100 -12.01 -1.68 -6.92
CA LEU A 100 -12.52 -2.41 -5.77
C LEU A 100 -12.07 -3.86 -5.87
N ILE A 101 -11.46 -4.36 -4.80
CA ILE A 101 -10.98 -5.73 -4.69
C ILE A 101 -11.74 -6.40 -3.54
N ILE A 102 -12.38 -7.52 -3.82
CA ILE A 102 -13.00 -8.36 -2.81
C ILE A 102 -12.19 -9.65 -2.75
N ALA A 103 -11.75 -10.04 -1.56
CA ALA A 103 -10.93 -11.23 -1.39
C ALA A 103 -11.22 -11.93 -0.07
N LYS A 104 -10.68 -13.13 0.09
CA LYS A 104 -10.64 -13.82 1.38
C LYS A 104 -9.76 -13.04 2.37
N ASP A 105 -10.08 -13.08 3.66
CA ASP A 105 -9.25 -12.46 4.72
C ASP A 105 -7.89 -13.17 4.85
N ASP A 106 -7.77 -14.39 4.29
CA ASP A 106 -6.47 -14.96 3.94
C ASP A 106 -5.91 -14.31 2.66
N ILE A 107 -5.14 -13.25 2.87
CA ILE A 107 -4.53 -12.40 1.83
C ILE A 107 -3.36 -13.11 1.11
N ASN A 108 -2.99 -14.34 1.50
CA ASN A 108 -1.87 -15.06 0.87
C ASN A 108 -2.09 -15.31 -0.63
N SER A 109 -3.33 -15.48 -1.06
CA SER A 109 -3.70 -15.60 -2.48
C SER A 109 -3.51 -14.28 -3.24
N LEU A 110 -3.77 -13.14 -2.59
CA LEU A 110 -3.61 -11.81 -3.17
C LEU A 110 -2.13 -11.42 -3.36
N LYS A 111 -1.25 -11.85 -2.46
CA LYS A 111 0.19 -11.54 -2.51
C LYS A 111 0.91 -12.09 -3.74
N LYS A 112 0.31 -13.08 -4.43
CA LYS A 112 0.91 -13.76 -5.59
C LYS A 112 0.59 -13.09 -6.94
N ILE A 113 -0.31 -12.10 -7.00
CA ILE A 113 -0.86 -11.54 -8.25
C ILE A 113 -0.09 -10.30 -8.74
N LYS A 114 1.23 -10.26 -8.55
CA LYS A 114 2.03 -9.15 -9.08
C LYS A 114 1.98 -9.15 -10.63
N GLY A 115 1.63 -8.02 -11.25
CA GLY A 115 2.16 -7.67 -12.57
C GLY A 115 1.20 -7.35 -13.71
N GLU A 116 -0.11 -7.68 -13.66
CA GLU A 116 -0.98 -7.43 -14.83
C GLU A 116 -2.26 -6.63 -14.59
N LYS A 117 -2.82 -6.63 -13.37
CA LYS A 117 -4.09 -5.93 -13.07
C LYS A 117 -4.09 -5.05 -11.82
N ILE A 118 -3.05 -5.14 -11.00
CA ILE A 118 -2.97 -4.47 -9.69
C ILE A 118 -1.66 -3.71 -9.64
N SER A 119 -1.72 -2.42 -9.27
CA SER A 119 -0.53 -1.57 -9.18
C SER A 119 0.39 -1.98 -8.01
N ASP A 120 1.69 -1.69 -8.13
CA ASP A 120 2.66 -1.99 -7.07
C ASP A 120 2.29 -1.33 -5.73
N LYS A 121 1.69 -0.14 -5.77
CA LYS A 121 1.22 0.57 -4.56
C LYS A 121 0.09 -0.19 -3.85
N VAL A 122 -0.84 -0.77 -4.61
CA VAL A 122 -1.92 -1.60 -4.05
C VAL A 122 -1.32 -2.86 -3.44
N VAL A 123 -0.33 -3.48 -4.07
CA VAL A 123 0.37 -4.64 -3.49
C VAL A 123 1.08 -4.27 -2.18
N ASP A 124 1.75 -3.11 -2.14
CA ASP A 124 2.37 -2.60 -0.91
C ASP A 124 1.34 -2.36 0.19
N TYR A 125 0.16 -1.85 -0.15
CA TYR A 125 -0.95 -1.71 0.79
C TYR A 125 -1.46 -3.06 1.29
N ILE A 126 -1.75 -4.00 0.39
CA ILE A 126 -2.19 -5.37 0.70
C ILE A 126 -1.23 -6.05 1.68
N ASN A 127 0.07 -5.85 1.52
CA ASN A 127 1.10 -6.38 2.42
C ASN A 127 1.06 -5.80 3.84
N THR A 128 0.47 -4.62 4.03
CA THR A 128 0.28 -4.03 5.38
C THR A 128 -0.95 -4.55 6.10
N ILE A 129 -1.88 -5.19 5.39
CA ILE A 129 -3.11 -5.69 5.99
C ILE A 129 -2.80 -6.97 6.78
N THR A 130 -3.16 -6.97 8.05
CA THR A 130 -3.03 -8.16 8.90
C THR A 130 -4.09 -9.19 8.51
N SER A 131 -3.65 -10.33 7.95
CA SER A 131 -4.52 -11.49 7.76
C SER A 131 -5.02 -11.98 9.12
N SER A 132 -6.26 -12.44 9.18
CA SER A 132 -6.74 -13.22 10.32
C SER A 132 -7.25 -14.55 9.80
N ASP A 133 -6.88 -15.62 10.50
CA ASP A 133 -7.17 -17.02 10.12
C ASP A 133 -8.65 -17.41 10.35
N VAL A 134 -9.53 -16.41 10.28
CA VAL A 134 -10.96 -16.60 10.47
C VAL A 134 -11.50 -17.24 9.20
N GLN A 135 -11.87 -18.51 9.30
CA GLN A 135 -12.49 -19.25 8.21
C GLN A 135 -13.73 -18.49 7.68
N ASN A 136 -13.85 -18.40 6.36
CA ASN A 136 -14.94 -17.72 5.64
C ASN A 136 -15.08 -16.21 5.88
N ALA A 137 -14.02 -15.53 6.32
CA ALA A 137 -14.00 -14.07 6.34
C ALA A 137 -13.62 -13.51 4.96
N TYR A 138 -14.37 -12.50 4.51
CA TYR A 138 -14.08 -11.75 3.29
C TYR A 138 -13.67 -10.32 3.64
N ARG A 139 -12.94 -9.67 2.74
CA ARG A 139 -12.47 -8.30 2.90
C ARG A 139 -12.66 -7.54 1.59
N ILE A 140 -13.12 -6.30 1.74
CA ILE A 140 -13.06 -5.26 0.72
C ILE A 140 -11.75 -4.51 0.86
N ILE A 141 -11.11 -4.26 -0.27
CA ILE A 141 -9.96 -3.38 -0.42
C ILE A 141 -10.32 -2.40 -1.54
N VAL A 142 -10.18 -1.11 -1.27
CA VAL A 142 -10.55 -0.03 -2.20
C VAL A 142 -9.31 0.78 -2.51
N GLU A 143 -9.05 0.99 -3.80
CA GLU A 143 -8.11 1.98 -4.31
C GLU A 143 -8.91 3.19 -4.80
N PHE A 144 -8.52 4.38 -4.36
CA PHE A 144 -9.13 5.64 -4.77
C PHE A 144 -8.26 6.37 -5.80
N ASN A 145 -8.84 7.26 -6.61
CA ASN A 145 -8.07 8.01 -7.62
C ASN A 145 -7.08 9.02 -7.01
N ASP A 146 -7.20 9.32 -5.71
CA ASP A 146 -6.32 10.24 -4.98
C ASP A 146 -5.10 9.54 -4.33
N ASP A 147 -4.76 8.34 -4.78
CA ASP A 147 -3.68 7.51 -4.22
C ASP A 147 -3.88 7.14 -2.73
N THR A 148 -5.13 7.15 -2.24
CA THR A 148 -5.49 6.58 -0.94
C THR A 148 -6.06 5.18 -1.08
N TYR A 149 -6.01 4.42 0.02
CA TYR A 149 -6.41 3.02 0.06
C TYR A 149 -7.19 2.75 1.35
N ALA A 150 -8.23 1.93 1.29
CA ALA A 150 -8.97 1.52 2.48
C ALA A 150 -9.30 0.04 2.43
N SER A 151 -9.42 -0.60 3.59
CA SER A 151 -9.90 -1.97 3.67
C SER A 151 -10.82 -2.18 4.86
N ILE A 152 -11.85 -2.99 4.64
CA ILE A 152 -12.80 -3.37 5.67
C ILE A 152 -13.20 -4.83 5.51
N ARG A 153 -13.37 -5.53 6.62
CA ARG A 153 -13.93 -6.88 6.62
C ARG A 153 -15.41 -6.82 6.26
N LEU A 154 -15.86 -7.74 5.40
CA LEU A 154 -17.29 -7.97 5.13
C LEU A 154 -17.96 -8.59 6.35
#